data_AF-A0A1R0H4U9-F1
#
_entry.id   AF-A0A1R0H4U9-F1
#
_cell.length_a   1.000
_cell.length_b   1.000
_cell.length_c   1.000
_cell.angle_alpha   90.00
_cell.angle_beta   90.00
_cell.angle_gamma   90.00
#
_symmetry.space_group_name_H-M   'P 1'
#
loop_
_entity.id
_entity.type
_entity.pdbx_description
1 polymer ?
#
loop_
_entity_poly.entity_id
_entity_poly.type
_entity_poly.pdbx_seq_one_letter_code
_entity_poly.pdbx_strand_id
1 'polypeptide(L)'
;MLSIKNIQWAKLLPPKSLQLRSNLLSLNSLVHSCKNKLPSFKFSDNLPQRRFMGVVTDDGQFKTWKPITPGLRGKKIASRKHLHKGKPIRNLTVAKRKKGGRNFTGRITVRHRGGGVKQRIRLVDFYRHVKGPQEVVRIEYDPGRTAHIALIKHTETNELSYILAPQNLKPGMIVESYMYKVREEHDKSASKKLAQDLEKIEDSENKESLDNSEYSADSSQDPDFIAKLVEKSNLTRSIRIEIGNCVPLRYIPPGTTIHNIGLHDSGRGQLARSAGSSAQLLYTSDRGTAQIKLVSGEVRKVPVNCCATIGSVSNPDHKHENLGKAGVNRLKGWRPTVRGTAMNKHDHPHGGGRGKSKGNRQPTSPWGKLAKGGKTRTKLNPMVIRHRKKK
;
A
#
# COMPACT_ATOMS: atom_id res chain seq x y z
N MET A 1 39.21 64.25 -25.36
CA MET A 1 40.43 64.19 -26.20
C MET A 1 41.18 62.91 -25.86
N LEU A 2 41.44 62.07 -26.88
CA LEU A 2 42.42 60.96 -26.96
C LEU A 2 42.27 59.81 -25.95
N SER A 3 41.65 58.66 -26.25
CA SER A 3 42.02 57.59 -27.22
C SER A 3 43.45 57.08 -27.05
N ILE A 4 43.61 55.76 -26.80
CA ILE A 4 44.50 54.81 -27.53
C ILE A 4 44.87 53.54 -26.70
N LYS A 5 44.40 52.40 -27.26
CA LYS A 5 45.03 51.07 -27.49
C LYS A 5 45.06 49.95 -26.43
N ASN A 6 44.34 48.90 -26.83
CA ASN A 6 44.52 47.47 -26.57
C ASN A 6 45.97 46.97 -26.71
N ILE A 7 46.36 46.00 -25.87
CA ILE A 7 47.50 45.11 -26.10
C ILE A 7 47.09 43.66 -25.82
N GLN A 8 47.22 42.82 -26.84
CA GLN A 8 47.01 41.37 -26.83
C GLN A 8 48.17 40.65 -26.13
N TRP A 9 47.87 39.53 -25.45
CA TRP A 9 48.89 38.59 -24.96
C TRP A 9 48.99 37.40 -25.91
N ALA A 10 50.16 37.25 -26.55
CA ALA A 10 50.51 36.15 -27.43
C ALA A 10 51.22 35.01 -26.66
N LYS A 11 51.00 33.79 -27.17
CA LYS A 11 51.51 32.50 -26.70
C LYS A 11 53.03 32.40 -26.77
N LEU A 12 53.64 31.75 -25.78
CA LEU A 12 55.02 31.22 -25.85
C LEU A 12 55.02 29.75 -25.40
N LEU A 13 55.29 28.84 -26.34
CA LEU A 13 55.68 27.45 -26.10
C LEU A 13 57.21 27.38 -26.21
N PRO A 14 57.92 26.63 -25.32
CA PRO A 14 59.36 26.46 -25.45
C PRO A 14 59.75 25.40 -26.50
N PRO A 15 60.94 25.52 -27.12
CA PRO A 15 61.39 24.67 -28.22
C PRO A 15 62.07 23.35 -27.78
N LYS A 16 62.06 22.40 -28.73
CA LYS A 16 62.69 21.07 -28.71
C LYS A 16 64.21 21.16 -28.77
N SER A 17 64.91 20.30 -28.01
CA SER A 17 66.35 20.04 -28.16
C SER A 17 66.64 18.59 -28.61
N LEU A 18 67.20 18.50 -29.81
CA LEU A 18 68.20 17.58 -30.40
C LEU A 18 68.64 16.35 -29.55
N GLN A 19 68.40 15.13 -30.03
CA GLN A 19 69.31 14.27 -30.85
C GLN A 19 70.63 13.86 -30.17
N LEU A 20 70.73 12.57 -29.83
CA LEU A 20 71.99 11.82 -29.83
C LEU A 20 71.81 10.46 -30.49
N ARG A 21 72.83 10.11 -31.28
CA ARG A 21 72.95 9.07 -32.31
C ARG A 21 73.10 7.67 -31.69
N SER A 22 72.53 6.67 -32.37
CA SER A 22 73.23 5.56 -33.06
C SER A 22 73.68 4.40 -32.17
N ASN A 23 73.06 3.24 -32.37
CA ASN A 23 73.77 2.00 -32.72
C ASN A 23 72.74 0.97 -33.22
N LEU A 24 72.88 0.63 -34.48
CA LEU A 24 72.14 -0.39 -35.22
C LEU A 24 73.07 -1.61 -35.33
N LEU A 25 72.47 -2.81 -35.25
CA LEU A 25 72.95 -4.09 -35.77
C LEU A 25 73.99 -4.87 -34.95
N SER A 26 73.53 -5.93 -34.29
CA SER A 26 73.90 -7.32 -34.60
C SER A 26 73.16 -8.27 -33.64
N LEU A 27 73.01 -9.55 -34.03
CA LEU A 27 72.34 -10.65 -33.31
C LEU A 27 70.85 -10.89 -33.63
N ASN A 28 70.50 -10.83 -34.92
CA ASN A 28 69.40 -11.63 -35.45
C ASN A 28 69.96 -12.87 -36.17
N SER A 29 70.45 -13.84 -35.41
CA SER A 29 70.66 -15.23 -35.87
C SER A 29 71.10 -16.08 -34.69
N LEU A 30 70.17 -16.78 -34.01
CA LEU A 30 70.38 -18.01 -33.21
C LEU A 30 69.30 -18.29 -32.13
N VAL A 31 68.04 -17.91 -32.32
CA VAL A 31 66.96 -18.42 -31.43
C VAL A 31 65.73 -18.83 -32.23
N HIS A 32 65.92 -19.79 -33.14
CA HIS A 32 64.84 -20.55 -33.81
C HIS A 32 64.81 -22.02 -33.38
N SER A 33 65.27 -22.35 -32.16
CA SER A 33 65.20 -23.72 -31.65
C SER A 33 64.99 -23.81 -30.13
N CYS A 34 64.02 -23.06 -29.59
CA CYS A 34 63.43 -23.33 -28.27
C CYS A 34 61.97 -22.88 -28.24
N LYS A 35 61.15 -23.37 -29.17
CA LYS A 35 59.70 -23.46 -28.95
C LYS A 35 59.42 -24.87 -28.45
N ASN A 36 58.78 -24.97 -27.29
CA ASN A 36 58.32 -26.18 -26.59
C ASN A 36 59.26 -26.71 -25.50
N LYS A 37 59.12 -26.15 -24.29
CA LYS A 37 58.86 -26.90 -23.03
C LYS A 37 58.95 -25.94 -21.84
N LEU A 38 57.89 -25.14 -21.67
CA LEU A 38 57.49 -24.69 -20.35
C LEU A 38 56.07 -25.20 -20.16
N PRO A 39 55.75 -25.93 -19.08
CA PRO A 39 54.37 -26.28 -18.81
C PRO A 39 53.61 -24.97 -18.62
N SER A 40 52.73 -24.63 -19.56
CA SER A 40 51.76 -23.57 -19.35
C SER A 40 50.86 -24.04 -18.22
N PHE A 41 51.19 -23.65 -17.00
CA PHE A 41 50.26 -23.73 -15.89
C PHE A 41 49.03 -22.96 -16.36
N LYS A 42 47.96 -23.68 -16.72
CA LYS A 42 46.68 -23.05 -17.03
C LYS A 42 46.22 -22.44 -15.71
N PHE A 43 46.55 -21.17 -15.50
CA PHE A 43 45.91 -20.38 -14.46
C PHE A 43 44.43 -20.48 -14.78
N SER A 44 43.67 -21.19 -13.94
CA SER A 44 42.23 -21.28 -14.13
C SER A 44 41.71 -19.86 -14.33
N ASP A 45 41.02 -19.59 -15.44
CA ASP A 45 40.47 -18.26 -15.76
C ASP A 45 39.44 -17.74 -14.75
N ASN A 46 39.28 -18.42 -13.61
CA ASN A 46 38.52 -18.00 -12.45
C ASN A 46 39.31 -17.02 -11.56
N LEU A 47 39.96 -16.01 -12.15
CA LEU A 47 40.27 -14.81 -11.37
C LEU A 47 38.92 -14.20 -10.97
N PRO A 48 38.64 -13.96 -9.67
CA PRO A 48 37.41 -13.29 -9.28
C PRO A 48 37.42 -11.92 -9.95
N GLN A 49 36.60 -11.76 -11.00
CA GLN A 49 36.42 -10.47 -11.66
C GLN A 49 36.17 -9.45 -10.56
N ARG A 50 37.04 -8.42 -10.46
CA ARG A 50 36.83 -7.32 -9.52
C ARG A 50 35.47 -6.72 -9.83
N ARG A 51 34.45 -7.12 -9.08
CA ARG A 51 33.09 -6.61 -9.25
C ARG A 51 33.16 -5.14 -8.89
N PHE A 52 33.18 -4.27 -9.90
CA PHE A 52 32.97 -2.85 -9.70
C PHE A 52 31.61 -2.70 -9.04
N MET A 53 31.59 -2.52 -7.72
CA MET A 53 30.35 -2.28 -7.01
C MET A 53 29.70 -1.04 -7.64
N GLY A 54 28.49 -1.17 -8.16
CA GLY A 54 27.75 -0.02 -8.67
C GLY A 54 27.59 1.06 -7.60
N VAL A 55 27.38 2.31 -7.99
CA VAL A 55 27.03 3.42 -7.07
C VAL A 55 25.76 3.10 -6.26
N VAL A 56 24.92 2.24 -6.81
CA VAL A 56 23.66 1.79 -6.27
C VAL A 56 23.63 0.27 -6.30
N THR A 57 23.25 -0.33 -5.19
CA THR A 57 23.06 -1.77 -5.02
C THR A 57 21.58 -2.03 -4.73
N ASP A 58 20.97 -2.98 -5.44
CA ASP A 58 19.55 -3.29 -5.29
C ASP A 58 19.36 -4.80 -5.27
N ASP A 59 19.26 -5.33 -4.06
CA ASP A 59 19.25 -6.76 -3.71
C ASP A 59 17.88 -7.41 -4.00
N GLY A 60 16.96 -6.70 -4.66
CA GLY A 60 15.59 -7.14 -4.93
C GLY A 60 14.62 -6.86 -3.79
N GLN A 61 15.09 -6.84 -2.53
CA GLN A 61 14.30 -6.40 -1.38
C GLN A 61 14.54 -4.92 -1.04
N PHE A 62 15.81 -4.50 -0.99
CA PHE A 62 16.19 -3.14 -0.66
C PHE A 62 17.15 -2.55 -1.69
N LYS A 63 17.03 -1.24 -1.87
CA LYS A 63 17.93 -0.40 -2.61
C LYS A 63 18.78 0.42 -1.63
N THR A 64 20.09 0.30 -1.76
CA THR A 64 21.12 0.97 -0.97
C THR A 64 22.06 1.76 -1.90
N TRP A 65 22.83 2.68 -1.32
CA TRP A 65 23.72 3.58 -2.06
C TRP A 65 25.11 3.52 -1.44
N LYS A 66 26.14 3.69 -2.28
CA LYS A 66 27.49 3.96 -1.78
C LYS A 66 27.46 5.21 -0.88
N PRO A 67 28.12 5.18 0.29
CA PRO A 67 28.09 6.26 1.27
C PRO A 67 28.99 7.45 0.87
N ILE A 68 28.82 7.97 -0.36
CA ILE A 68 29.61 9.08 -0.91
C ILE A 68 29.39 10.37 -0.13
N THR A 69 28.17 10.58 0.38
CA THR A 69 27.82 11.71 1.24
C THR A 69 27.25 11.20 2.57
N PRO A 70 27.36 11.96 3.68
CA PRO A 70 26.85 11.54 4.98
C PRO A 70 25.34 11.23 4.95
N GLY A 71 24.57 11.96 4.13
CA GLY A 71 23.13 11.71 3.98
C GLY A 71 22.78 10.43 3.22
N LEU A 72 23.72 9.82 2.49
CA LEU A 72 23.53 8.53 1.81
C LEU A 72 23.91 7.33 2.68
N ARG A 73 24.79 7.52 3.68
CA ARG A 73 25.36 6.44 4.49
C ARG A 73 24.33 5.49 5.09
N GLY A 74 23.22 6.02 5.60
CA GLY A 74 22.12 5.23 6.18
C GLY A 74 20.90 5.09 5.28
N LYS A 75 20.94 5.58 4.03
CA LYS A 75 19.77 5.60 3.16
C LYS A 75 19.46 4.19 2.66
N LYS A 76 18.26 3.71 2.96
CA LYS A 76 17.76 2.37 2.60
C LYS A 76 16.31 2.49 2.15
N ILE A 77 15.97 2.02 0.97
CA ILE A 77 14.61 2.13 0.43
C ILE A 77 14.16 0.74 -0.04
N ALA A 78 12.87 0.41 0.08
CA ALA A 78 12.33 -0.82 -0.49
C ALA A 78 12.53 -0.84 -2.01
N SER A 79 12.83 -2.01 -2.57
CA SER A 79 13.03 -2.14 -4.02
C SER A 79 11.72 -1.86 -4.77
N ARG A 80 11.82 -1.16 -5.90
CA ARG A 80 10.66 -0.72 -6.72
C ARG A 80 10.80 -1.13 -8.19
N LYS A 81 11.56 -2.19 -8.48
CA LYS A 81 11.83 -2.64 -9.86
C LYS A 81 10.55 -3.05 -10.60
N HIS A 82 9.60 -3.68 -9.91
CA HIS A 82 8.31 -4.13 -10.47
C HIS A 82 7.31 -2.98 -10.69
N LEU A 83 7.64 -1.77 -10.26
CA LEU A 83 6.73 -0.63 -10.27
C LEU A 83 6.80 0.11 -11.60
N HIS A 84 5.64 0.53 -12.11
CA HIS A 84 5.57 1.32 -13.32
C HIS A 84 6.31 2.67 -13.17
N LYS A 85 7.12 3.02 -14.17
CA LYS A 85 7.97 4.23 -14.17
C LYS A 85 7.27 5.48 -14.73
N GLY A 86 6.14 5.33 -15.41
CA GLY A 86 5.42 6.42 -16.08
C GLY A 86 4.46 7.21 -15.19
N LYS A 87 3.68 8.09 -15.81
CA LYS A 87 2.66 8.92 -15.15
C LYS A 87 1.38 8.10 -14.90
N PRO A 88 0.61 8.41 -13.83
CA PRO A 88 -0.70 7.80 -13.63
C PRO A 88 -1.71 8.31 -14.67
N ILE A 89 -2.82 7.59 -14.84
CA ILE A 89 -3.90 8.02 -15.73
C ILE A 89 -4.49 9.34 -15.25
N ARG A 90 -4.57 10.31 -16.18
CA ARG A 90 -4.97 11.68 -15.85
C ARG A 90 -6.42 11.78 -15.38
N ASN A 91 -7.32 10.97 -15.94
CA ASN A 91 -8.75 10.96 -15.63
C ASN A 91 -9.03 10.43 -14.22
N LEU A 92 -8.26 9.44 -13.76
CA LEU A 92 -8.37 8.84 -12.43
C LEU A 92 -7.60 9.61 -11.34
N THR A 93 -7.25 10.88 -11.59
CA THR A 93 -6.49 11.69 -10.64
C THR A 93 -7.03 13.10 -10.49
N VAL A 94 -6.97 13.61 -9.26
CA VAL A 94 -7.40 14.97 -8.89
C VAL A 94 -6.24 15.73 -8.26
N ALA A 95 -6.16 17.05 -8.45
CA ALA A 95 -5.11 17.86 -7.83
C ALA A 95 -5.25 17.90 -6.29
N LYS A 96 -4.17 17.60 -5.54
CA LYS A 96 -4.19 17.68 -4.08
C LYS A 96 -3.89 19.10 -3.60
N ARG A 97 -4.93 19.86 -3.25
CA ARG A 97 -4.78 21.17 -2.60
C ARG A 97 -4.26 20.99 -1.17
N LYS A 98 -3.20 21.71 -0.79
CA LYS A 98 -2.55 21.57 0.53
C LYS A 98 -2.94 22.72 1.44
N LYS A 99 -3.32 22.42 2.67
CA LYS A 99 -3.69 23.41 3.70
C LYS A 99 -2.55 23.74 4.67
N GLY A 100 -1.46 22.97 4.67
CA GLY A 100 -0.34 23.18 5.59
C GLY A 100 -0.67 22.94 7.07
N GLY A 101 -1.67 22.11 7.36
CA GLY A 101 -2.14 21.82 8.73
C GLY A 101 -3.14 22.84 9.29
N ARG A 102 -3.64 23.75 8.46
CA ARG A 102 -4.66 24.73 8.83
C ARG A 102 -6.09 24.21 8.63
N ASN A 103 -7.02 24.67 9.46
CA ASN A 103 -8.46 24.47 9.29
C ASN A 103 -9.08 25.60 8.43
N PHE A 104 -10.41 25.67 8.38
CA PHE A 104 -11.12 26.70 7.61
C PHE A 104 -10.94 28.12 8.16
N THR A 105 -10.66 28.30 9.47
CA THR A 105 -10.35 29.62 10.06
C THR A 105 -8.92 30.11 9.79
N GLY A 106 -8.11 29.33 9.07
CA GLY A 106 -6.71 29.68 8.79
C GLY A 106 -5.72 29.41 9.95
N ARG A 107 -6.21 28.98 11.13
CA ARG A 107 -5.35 28.62 12.27
C ARG A 107 -4.74 27.24 12.09
N ILE A 108 -3.51 27.05 12.58
CA ILE A 108 -2.82 25.74 12.54
C ILE A 108 -3.46 24.83 13.60
N THR A 109 -4.16 23.79 13.16
CA THR A 109 -4.76 22.78 14.05
C THR A 109 -3.94 21.50 14.09
N VAL A 110 -3.27 21.15 12.99
CA VAL A 110 -2.36 20.00 12.90
C VAL A 110 -0.93 20.49 12.72
N ARG A 111 -0.13 20.39 13.78
CA ARG A 111 1.30 20.76 13.76
C ARG A 111 2.11 19.89 12.78
N HIS A 112 3.29 20.38 12.42
CA HIS A 112 4.30 19.65 11.65
C HIS A 112 3.95 19.33 10.19
N ARG A 113 2.96 20.00 9.61
CA ARG A 113 2.55 19.82 8.20
C ARG A 113 2.86 21.06 7.35
N GLY A 114 3.35 20.87 6.12
CA GLY A 114 3.54 21.96 5.16
C GLY A 114 4.76 21.79 4.25
N GLY A 115 4.81 22.52 3.14
CA GLY A 115 6.01 22.67 2.29
C GLY A 115 6.45 21.45 1.48
N GLY A 116 5.59 20.43 1.31
CA GLY A 116 5.95 19.24 0.51
C GLY A 116 5.73 19.43 -1.00
N VAL A 117 6.21 18.49 -1.80
CA VAL A 117 6.07 18.45 -3.27
C VAL A 117 4.61 18.39 -3.73
N LYS A 118 4.25 19.08 -4.82
CA LYS A 118 2.89 19.05 -5.41
C LYS A 118 2.47 17.61 -5.71
N GLN A 119 1.24 17.26 -5.36
CA GLN A 119 0.73 15.90 -5.47
C GLN A 119 -0.62 15.87 -6.18
N ARG A 120 -0.94 14.71 -6.75
CA ARG A 120 -2.27 14.36 -7.25
C ARG A 120 -2.83 13.25 -6.39
N ILE A 121 -4.09 13.36 -6.00
CA ILE A 121 -4.87 12.29 -5.37
C ILE A 121 -5.25 11.31 -6.47
N ARG A 122 -5.10 10.02 -6.20
CA ARG A 122 -5.55 8.95 -7.10
C ARG A 122 -6.87 8.43 -6.59
N LEU A 123 -7.87 8.43 -7.46
CA LEU A 123 -9.22 7.92 -7.18
C LEU A 123 -9.14 6.39 -7.18
N VAL A 124 -8.98 5.83 -5.98
CA VAL A 124 -8.93 4.38 -5.77
C VAL A 124 -10.34 3.92 -5.40
N ASP A 125 -10.80 2.89 -6.08
CA ASP A 125 -12.05 2.22 -5.77
C ASP A 125 -11.87 1.33 -4.53
N PHE A 126 -12.50 1.77 -3.42
CA PHE A 126 -12.55 1.02 -2.17
C PHE A 126 -13.88 0.28 -1.99
N TYR A 127 -14.84 0.45 -2.90
CA TYR A 127 -16.16 -0.19 -2.83
C TYR A 127 -16.19 -1.49 -3.64
N ARG A 128 -15.52 -1.54 -4.80
CA ARG A 128 -15.42 -2.72 -5.67
C ARG A 128 -16.79 -3.26 -6.07
N HIS A 129 -17.75 -2.41 -6.46
CA HIS A 129 -19.10 -2.89 -6.82
C HIS A 129 -19.23 -3.43 -8.25
N VAL A 130 -18.34 -3.03 -9.15
CA VAL A 130 -18.39 -3.46 -10.55
C VAL A 130 -18.17 -4.98 -10.63
N LYS A 131 -19.13 -5.68 -11.24
CA LYS A 131 -19.10 -7.14 -11.47
C LYS A 131 -18.17 -7.48 -12.63
N GLY A 132 -17.65 -8.70 -12.67
CA GLY A 132 -16.88 -9.23 -13.79
C GLY A 132 -15.36 -9.21 -13.60
N PRO A 133 -14.64 -9.96 -14.45
CA PRO A 133 -13.19 -10.10 -14.36
C PRO A 133 -12.47 -8.82 -14.82
N GLN A 134 -11.40 -8.47 -14.13
CA GLN A 134 -10.61 -7.27 -14.38
C GLN A 134 -9.14 -7.63 -14.44
N GLU A 135 -8.48 -7.30 -15.53
CA GLU A 135 -7.06 -7.56 -15.74
C GLU A 135 -6.21 -6.49 -15.07
N VAL A 136 -5.17 -6.89 -14.35
CA VAL A 136 -4.19 -5.99 -13.75
C VAL A 136 -3.22 -5.51 -14.83
N VAL A 137 -3.39 -4.28 -15.30
CA VAL A 137 -2.53 -3.70 -16.33
C VAL A 137 -1.12 -3.43 -15.79
N ARG A 138 -1.02 -2.82 -14.61
CA ARG A 138 0.27 -2.44 -13.99
C ARG A 138 0.12 -2.03 -12.54
N ILE A 139 1.24 -2.03 -11.83
CA ILE A 139 1.32 -1.56 -10.44
C ILE A 139 2.03 -0.21 -10.43
N GLU A 140 1.47 0.75 -9.70
CA GLU A 140 1.96 2.13 -9.66
C GLU A 140 2.30 2.59 -8.24
N TYR A 141 3.26 3.51 -8.18
CA TYR A 141 3.56 4.26 -6.96
C TYR A 141 2.44 5.26 -6.66
N ASP A 142 2.00 5.34 -5.40
CA ASP A 142 1.19 6.46 -4.93
C ASP A 142 1.86 7.26 -3.79
N PRO A 143 2.18 8.56 -4.00
CA PRO A 143 2.68 9.46 -2.96
C PRO A 143 1.63 9.83 -1.89
N GLY A 144 0.34 9.52 -2.09
CA GLY A 144 -0.73 9.80 -1.14
C GLY A 144 -0.92 8.73 -0.06
N ARG A 145 -0.32 7.55 -0.22
CA ARG A 145 -0.42 6.40 0.68
C ARG A 145 0.91 5.64 0.76
N THR A 146 1.00 4.67 1.65
CA THR A 146 2.23 3.86 1.81
C THR A 146 2.24 2.63 0.90
N ALA A 147 1.06 2.03 0.67
CA ALA A 147 0.86 0.88 -0.19
C ALA A 147 1.01 1.23 -1.69
N HIS A 148 1.25 0.22 -2.52
CA HIS A 148 1.14 0.36 -3.97
C HIS A 148 -0.33 0.24 -4.41
N ILE A 149 -0.60 0.69 -5.62
CA ILE A 149 -1.92 0.54 -6.24
C ILE A 149 -1.77 -0.21 -7.55
N ALA A 150 -2.81 -0.95 -7.90
CA ALA A 150 -2.89 -1.60 -9.20
C ALA A 150 -3.87 -0.80 -10.07
N LEU A 151 -3.47 -0.54 -11.30
CA LEU A 151 -4.39 -0.15 -12.35
C LEU A 151 -4.98 -1.43 -12.93
N ILE A 152 -6.29 -1.51 -12.90
CA ILE A 152 -7.04 -2.63 -13.48
C ILE A 152 -7.90 -2.15 -14.64
N LYS A 153 -8.14 -3.06 -15.59
CA LYS A 153 -8.96 -2.86 -16.77
C LYS A 153 -10.06 -3.91 -16.77
N HIS A 154 -11.31 -3.49 -16.86
CA HIS A 154 -12.41 -4.41 -17.05
C HIS A 154 -12.32 -5.11 -18.41
N THR A 155 -12.50 -6.43 -18.46
CA THR A 155 -12.38 -7.18 -19.72
C THR A 155 -13.49 -6.83 -20.71
N GLU A 156 -14.74 -6.76 -20.24
CA GLU A 156 -15.90 -6.47 -21.09
C GLU A 156 -16.00 -4.97 -21.46
N THR A 157 -16.10 -4.09 -20.46
CA THR A 157 -16.33 -2.65 -20.70
C THR A 157 -15.06 -1.86 -21.04
N ASN A 158 -13.88 -2.45 -20.89
CA ASN A 158 -12.58 -1.75 -21.02
C ASN A 158 -12.37 -0.57 -20.05
N GLU A 159 -13.23 -0.42 -19.05
CA GLU A 159 -13.10 0.65 -18.06
C GLU A 159 -11.89 0.47 -17.16
N LEU A 160 -11.24 1.58 -16.83
CA LEU A 160 -10.03 1.61 -16.02
C LEU A 160 -10.35 2.09 -14.62
N SER A 161 -9.86 1.38 -13.61
CA SER A 161 -9.99 1.79 -12.22
C SER A 161 -8.72 1.48 -11.43
N TYR A 162 -8.48 2.23 -10.34
CA TYR A 162 -7.40 1.91 -9.42
C TYR A 162 -7.92 1.12 -8.23
N ILE A 163 -7.20 0.09 -7.83
CA ILE A 163 -7.44 -0.64 -6.58
C ILE A 163 -6.19 -0.61 -5.70
N LEU A 164 -6.37 -0.94 -4.42
CA LEU A 164 -5.25 -1.18 -3.53
C LEU A 164 -4.55 -2.48 -3.98
N ALA A 165 -3.24 -2.44 -4.22
CA ALA A 165 -2.53 -3.63 -4.66
C ALA A 165 -2.29 -4.56 -3.46
N PRO A 166 -2.72 -5.83 -3.52
CA PRO A 166 -2.28 -6.85 -2.60
C PRO A 166 -0.80 -7.19 -2.84
N GLN A 167 -0.20 -7.82 -1.84
CA GLN A 167 1.11 -8.42 -1.96
C GLN A 167 1.09 -9.53 -3.01
N ASN A 168 2.17 -9.65 -3.77
CA ASN A 168 2.37 -10.63 -4.86
C ASN A 168 1.42 -10.49 -6.07
N LEU A 169 0.58 -9.45 -6.12
CA LEU A 169 -0.11 -9.12 -7.35
C LEU A 169 0.93 -8.76 -8.43
N LYS A 170 0.73 -9.25 -9.65
CA LYS A 170 1.57 -8.94 -10.81
C LYS A 170 0.70 -8.42 -11.96
N PRO A 171 1.28 -7.63 -12.88
CA PRO A 171 0.63 -7.30 -14.14
C PRO A 171 0.24 -8.59 -14.90
N GLY A 172 -0.91 -8.58 -15.57
CA GLY A 172 -1.50 -9.71 -16.30
C GLY A 172 -2.37 -10.65 -15.46
N MET A 173 -2.38 -10.52 -14.13
CA MET A 173 -3.30 -11.29 -13.29
C MET A 173 -4.73 -10.77 -13.42
N ILE A 174 -5.71 -11.67 -13.29
CA ILE A 174 -7.13 -11.32 -13.27
C ILE A 174 -7.58 -11.21 -11.82
N VAL A 175 -8.35 -10.16 -11.53
CA VAL A 175 -9.02 -9.97 -10.24
C VAL A 175 -10.50 -9.72 -10.47
N GLU A 176 -11.34 -10.24 -9.60
CA GLU A 176 -12.79 -10.09 -9.69
C GLU A 176 -13.34 -9.45 -8.41
N SER A 177 -14.54 -8.87 -8.50
CA SER A 177 -15.32 -8.52 -7.33
C SER A 177 -16.65 -9.24 -7.29
N TYR A 178 -16.95 -9.85 -6.15
CA TYR A 178 -18.21 -10.56 -5.87
C TYR A 178 -19.14 -9.75 -4.95
N MET A 179 -18.86 -8.45 -4.75
CA MET A 179 -19.72 -7.59 -3.93
C MET A 179 -21.12 -7.38 -4.53
N TYR A 180 -21.30 -7.61 -5.84
CA TYR A 180 -22.62 -7.52 -6.49
C TYR A 180 -23.60 -8.58 -5.95
N LYS A 181 -23.12 -9.75 -5.51
CA LYS A 181 -23.98 -10.83 -4.97
C LYS A 181 -24.79 -10.39 -3.76
N VAL A 182 -24.20 -9.55 -2.90
CA VAL A 182 -24.90 -8.98 -1.73
C VAL A 182 -26.04 -8.06 -2.19
N ARG A 183 -25.80 -7.25 -3.22
CA ARG A 183 -26.81 -6.34 -3.76
C ARG A 183 -27.96 -7.11 -4.42
N GLU A 184 -27.66 -8.12 -5.22
CA GLU A 184 -28.69 -8.98 -5.84
C GLU A 184 -29.53 -9.72 -4.80
N GLU A 185 -28.95 -10.19 -3.70
CA GLU A 185 -29.69 -10.78 -2.58
C GLU A 185 -30.63 -9.75 -1.91
N HIS A 186 -30.16 -8.50 -1.72
CA HIS A 186 -31.00 -7.42 -1.19
C HIS A 186 -32.15 -7.09 -2.14
N ASP A 187 -31.88 -6.94 -3.44
CA ASP A 187 -32.89 -6.61 -4.45
C ASP A 187 -33.95 -7.72 -4.54
N LYS A 188 -33.55 -9.00 -4.53
CA LYS A 188 -34.47 -10.15 -4.45
C LYS A 188 -35.30 -10.18 -3.16
N SER A 189 -34.70 -9.79 -2.03
CA SER A 189 -35.43 -9.73 -0.76
C SER A 189 -36.45 -8.58 -0.74
N ALA A 190 -36.14 -7.47 -1.40
CA ALA A 190 -37.03 -6.32 -1.52
C ALA A 190 -38.22 -6.63 -2.46
N SER A 191 -37.96 -7.24 -3.62
CA SER A 191 -39.03 -7.66 -4.53
C SER A 191 -39.96 -8.70 -3.89
N LYS A 192 -39.42 -9.64 -3.11
CA LYS A 192 -40.22 -10.63 -2.39
C LYS A 192 -41.09 -10.01 -1.30
N LYS A 193 -40.60 -8.99 -0.58
CA LYS A 193 -41.41 -8.25 0.39
C LYS A 193 -42.54 -7.48 -0.28
N LEU A 194 -42.24 -6.79 -1.39
CA LEU A 194 -43.25 -6.07 -2.16
C LEU A 194 -44.33 -7.03 -2.69
N ALA A 195 -43.95 -8.20 -3.21
CA ALA A 195 -44.90 -9.22 -3.63
C ALA A 195 -45.78 -9.70 -2.46
N GLN A 196 -45.18 -10.00 -1.29
CA GLN A 196 -45.93 -10.39 -0.10
C GLN A 196 -46.85 -9.29 0.45
N ASP A 197 -46.46 -8.03 0.28
CA ASP A 197 -47.28 -6.90 0.72
C ASP A 197 -48.42 -6.63 -0.27
N LEU A 198 -48.24 -6.92 -1.56
CA LEU A 198 -49.30 -6.92 -2.57
C LEU A 198 -50.29 -8.08 -2.37
N GLU A 199 -49.79 -9.31 -2.13
CA GLU A 199 -50.64 -10.48 -1.80
C GLU A 199 -51.51 -10.18 -0.56
N LYS A 200 -50.97 -9.52 0.47
CA LYS A 200 -51.75 -9.10 1.64
C LYS A 200 -52.81 -8.03 1.34
N ILE A 201 -52.59 -7.19 0.33
CA ILE A 201 -53.57 -6.19 -0.12
C ILE A 201 -54.70 -6.91 -0.87
N GLU A 202 -54.37 -7.82 -1.79
CA GLU A 202 -55.34 -8.64 -2.51
C GLU A 202 -56.15 -9.55 -1.56
N ASP A 203 -55.53 -10.14 -0.54
CA ASP A 203 -56.21 -10.91 0.52
C ASP A 203 -57.11 -10.03 1.43
N SER A 204 -56.86 -8.72 1.49
CA SER A 204 -57.71 -7.76 2.21
C SER A 204 -58.91 -7.28 1.40
N GLU A 205 -58.81 -7.32 0.06
CA GLU A 205 -59.89 -6.99 -0.88
C GLU A 205 -60.79 -8.21 -1.17
N ASN A 206 -60.25 -9.44 -1.13
CA ASN A 206 -61.00 -10.69 -1.37
C ASN A 206 -61.71 -11.25 -0.12
N LYS A 207 -61.74 -10.51 0.99
CA LYS A 207 -62.36 -10.95 2.26
C LYS A 207 -63.89 -10.77 2.32
N GLU A 208 -64.52 -10.50 1.19
CA GLU A 208 -65.97 -10.56 0.98
C GLU A 208 -66.35 -11.60 -0.11
N SER A 209 -65.89 -12.84 -0.03
CA SER A 209 -66.62 -14.01 -0.59
C SER A 209 -66.00 -15.35 -0.15
N LEU A 210 -66.87 -16.33 0.08
CA LEU A 210 -66.72 -17.56 0.87
C LEU A 210 -65.89 -18.71 0.26
N ASP A 211 -65.34 -19.52 1.18
CA ASP A 211 -65.17 -20.99 1.28
C ASP A 211 -65.04 -21.89 0.02
N ASN A 212 -63.99 -22.73 -0.02
CA ASN A 212 -64.08 -24.18 0.30
C ASN A 212 -62.77 -24.97 0.10
N SER A 213 -62.51 -25.86 1.06
CA SER A 213 -61.81 -27.18 1.04
C SER A 213 -60.65 -27.48 0.07
N GLU A 214 -59.50 -27.94 0.57
CA GLU A 214 -59.16 -29.39 0.69
C GLU A 214 -57.76 -29.63 1.26
N TYR A 215 -57.66 -30.73 2.01
CA TYR A 215 -56.44 -31.36 2.52
C TYR A 215 -55.78 -32.17 1.39
N SER A 216 -54.45 -32.15 1.28
CA SER A 216 -53.69 -33.37 0.92
C SER A 216 -52.21 -33.27 1.26
N ALA A 217 -51.67 -34.40 1.70
CA ALA A 217 -50.37 -34.63 2.30
C ALA A 217 -49.24 -34.96 1.29
N ASP A 218 -48.02 -35.00 1.84
CA ASP A 218 -46.83 -35.74 1.42
C ASP A 218 -46.16 -35.48 0.05
N SER A 219 -44.93 -34.94 0.11
CA SER A 219 -43.86 -35.23 -0.87
C SER A 219 -42.47 -35.14 -0.22
N SER A 220 -42.15 -36.11 0.62
CA SER A 220 -40.84 -36.24 1.27
C SER A 220 -39.74 -36.82 0.36
N GLN A 221 -39.83 -36.64 -0.98
CA GLN A 221 -38.81 -37.05 -1.95
C GLN A 221 -38.71 -36.13 -3.19
N ASP A 222 -38.84 -34.81 -3.04
CA ASP A 222 -38.63 -33.91 -4.17
C ASP A 222 -37.12 -33.73 -4.47
N PRO A 223 -36.65 -33.97 -5.72
CA PRO A 223 -35.26 -33.66 -6.10
C PRO A 223 -34.95 -32.16 -5.95
N ASP A 224 -35.99 -31.31 -6.02
CA ASP A 224 -35.94 -29.88 -5.73
C ASP A 224 -35.68 -29.56 -4.25
N PHE A 225 -36.09 -30.43 -3.32
CA PHE A 225 -35.78 -30.27 -1.90
C PHE A 225 -34.32 -30.58 -1.62
N ILE A 226 -33.78 -31.64 -2.23
CA ILE A 226 -32.33 -31.95 -2.18
C ILE A 226 -31.53 -30.85 -2.91
N ALA A 227 -31.99 -30.34 -4.06
CA ALA A 227 -31.36 -29.20 -4.73
C ALA A 227 -31.40 -27.92 -3.89
N LYS A 228 -32.51 -27.61 -3.21
CA LYS A 228 -32.62 -26.52 -2.23
C LYS A 228 -31.75 -26.75 -0.99
N LEU A 229 -31.55 -28.00 -0.56
CA LEU A 229 -30.68 -28.36 0.56
C LEU A 229 -29.20 -28.33 0.15
N VAL A 230 -28.88 -28.61 -1.12
CA VAL A 230 -27.56 -28.48 -1.76
C VAL A 230 -27.23 -27.02 -2.10
N GLU A 231 -28.22 -26.18 -2.42
CA GLU A 231 -28.08 -24.72 -2.48
C GLU A 231 -27.96 -24.07 -1.09
N LYS A 232 -28.55 -24.70 -0.07
CA LYS A 232 -28.37 -24.31 1.35
C LYS A 232 -27.04 -24.82 1.90
N SER A 233 -26.55 -25.97 1.45
CA SER A 233 -25.22 -26.46 1.80
C SER A 233 -24.17 -25.64 1.05
N ASN A 234 -23.08 -25.33 1.72
CA ASN A 234 -22.03 -24.43 1.21
C ASN A 234 -21.20 -25.03 0.05
N LEU A 235 -21.67 -26.11 -0.60
CA LEU A 235 -20.86 -26.95 -1.47
C LEU A 235 -20.79 -26.45 -2.94
N THR A 236 -21.80 -25.71 -3.42
CA THR A 236 -21.87 -25.23 -4.82
C THR A 236 -21.61 -23.72 -4.99
N ARG A 237 -21.40 -22.97 -3.91
CA ARG A 237 -21.01 -21.54 -3.95
C ARG A 237 -19.49 -21.36 -4.03
N SER A 238 -18.80 -22.06 -4.92
CA SER A 238 -17.33 -22.01 -5.00
C SER A 238 -16.82 -20.69 -5.62
N ILE A 239 -16.93 -19.59 -4.86
CA ILE A 239 -16.24 -18.35 -5.17
C ILE A 239 -14.73 -18.62 -5.07
N ARG A 240 -13.99 -18.25 -6.12
CA ARG A 240 -12.53 -18.45 -6.15
C ARG A 240 -11.84 -17.52 -5.16
N ILE A 241 -11.17 -18.14 -4.18
CA ILE A 241 -10.41 -17.43 -3.15
C ILE A 241 -9.00 -17.16 -3.72
N GLU A 242 -8.92 -16.18 -4.62
CA GLU A 242 -7.66 -15.76 -5.22
C GLU A 242 -7.23 -14.40 -4.67
N ILE A 243 -5.92 -14.16 -4.69
CA ILE A 243 -5.32 -12.92 -4.18
C ILE A 243 -5.81 -11.73 -5.00
N GLY A 244 -6.38 -10.73 -4.33
CA GLY A 244 -6.90 -9.52 -4.98
C GLY A 244 -8.38 -9.55 -5.32
N ASN A 245 -9.04 -10.71 -5.23
CA ASN A 245 -10.49 -10.77 -5.33
C ASN A 245 -11.14 -10.06 -4.14
N CYS A 246 -12.19 -9.28 -4.41
CA CYS A 246 -12.99 -8.63 -3.39
C CYS A 246 -14.28 -9.41 -3.17
N VAL A 247 -14.53 -9.78 -1.92
CA VAL A 247 -15.58 -10.73 -1.53
C VAL A 247 -16.22 -10.26 -0.22
N PRO A 248 -17.54 -10.46 -0.04
CA PRO A 248 -18.19 -10.35 1.26
C PRO A 248 -17.63 -11.37 2.26
N LEU A 249 -17.53 -11.01 3.54
CA LEU A 249 -16.95 -11.90 4.57
C LEU A 249 -17.68 -13.25 4.70
N ARG A 250 -18.97 -13.33 4.35
CA ARG A 250 -19.76 -14.56 4.37
C ARG A 250 -19.14 -15.70 3.57
N TYR A 251 -18.53 -15.37 2.43
CA TYR A 251 -18.02 -16.35 1.48
C TYR A 251 -16.54 -16.67 1.68
N ILE A 252 -15.90 -16.02 2.64
CA ILE A 252 -14.48 -16.22 2.91
C ILE A 252 -14.34 -17.27 4.03
N PRO A 253 -13.51 -18.31 3.85
CA PRO A 253 -13.28 -19.26 4.91
C PRO A 253 -12.52 -18.60 6.08
N PRO A 254 -12.84 -18.99 7.32
CA PRO A 254 -12.09 -18.54 8.49
C PRO A 254 -10.62 -18.95 8.38
N GLY A 255 -9.73 -18.18 9.01
CA GLY A 255 -8.28 -18.35 8.96
C GLY A 255 -7.60 -17.58 7.83
N THR A 256 -8.32 -17.20 6.77
CA THR A 256 -7.79 -16.45 5.63
C THR A 256 -7.26 -15.06 6.02
N THR A 257 -6.27 -14.61 5.25
CA THR A 257 -5.74 -13.25 5.35
C THR A 257 -6.50 -12.33 4.41
N ILE A 258 -6.97 -11.21 4.94
CA ILE A 258 -7.79 -10.24 4.23
C ILE A 258 -7.29 -8.81 4.50
N HIS A 259 -7.58 -7.89 3.59
CA HIS A 259 -7.26 -6.48 3.74
C HIS A 259 -8.38 -5.62 3.14
N ASN A 260 -8.27 -4.29 3.30
CA ASN A 260 -9.28 -3.33 2.83
C ASN A 260 -10.72 -3.65 3.31
N ILE A 261 -10.91 -3.80 4.61
CA ILE A 261 -12.15 -4.35 5.20
C ILE A 261 -13.14 -3.23 5.51
N GLY A 262 -14.41 -3.43 5.16
CA GLY A 262 -15.51 -2.53 5.45
C GLY A 262 -15.86 -2.47 6.94
N LEU A 263 -16.57 -1.40 7.35
CA LEU A 263 -17.15 -1.28 8.70
C LEU A 263 -18.68 -1.40 8.72
N HIS A 264 -19.29 -1.24 7.55
CA HIS A 264 -20.74 -1.24 7.35
C HIS A 264 -21.06 -2.22 6.23
N ASP A 265 -22.31 -2.69 6.20
CA ASP A 265 -22.83 -3.53 5.11
C ASP A 265 -22.70 -2.80 3.78
N SER A 266 -22.16 -3.49 2.77
CA SER A 266 -21.94 -2.97 1.41
C SER A 266 -21.15 -1.65 1.33
N GLY A 267 -20.52 -1.21 2.43
CA GLY A 267 -19.75 0.02 2.49
C GLY A 267 -18.31 -0.17 2.00
N ARG A 268 -17.61 0.94 1.73
CA ARG A 268 -16.19 0.92 1.34
C ARG A 268 -15.28 0.29 2.39
N GLY A 269 -14.17 -0.26 1.91
CA GLY A 269 -13.06 -0.69 2.74
C GLY A 269 -12.41 0.47 3.51
N GLN A 270 -12.23 0.30 4.82
CA GLN A 270 -11.67 1.31 5.72
C GLN A 270 -10.47 0.80 6.51
N LEU A 271 -10.52 -0.47 6.96
CA LEU A 271 -9.49 -1.10 7.78
C LEU A 271 -8.41 -1.78 6.92
N ALA A 272 -7.22 -1.94 7.50
CA ALA A 272 -6.09 -2.65 6.89
C ALA A 272 -5.74 -2.18 5.46
N ARG A 273 -5.49 -0.87 5.28
CA ARG A 273 -5.14 -0.26 3.98
C ARG A 273 -3.67 0.18 3.86
N SER A 274 -2.95 0.19 4.97
CA SER A 274 -1.54 0.60 5.01
C SER A 274 -0.65 -0.51 4.44
N ALA A 275 0.51 -0.11 3.90
CA ALA A 275 1.51 -1.04 3.38
C ALA A 275 1.83 -2.19 4.34
N GLY A 276 1.83 -3.43 3.86
CA GLY A 276 2.07 -4.64 4.66
C GLY A 276 1.02 -4.95 5.73
N SER A 277 -0.10 -4.22 5.77
CA SER A 277 -1.19 -4.51 6.71
C SER A 277 -2.04 -5.66 6.19
N SER A 278 -2.58 -6.44 7.13
CA SER A 278 -3.61 -7.44 6.87
C SER A 278 -4.48 -7.61 8.11
N ALA A 279 -5.58 -8.34 8.00
CA ALA A 279 -6.31 -8.89 9.11
C ALA A 279 -6.53 -10.37 8.84
N GLN A 280 -6.85 -11.10 9.90
CA GLN A 280 -7.23 -12.49 9.79
C GLN A 280 -8.71 -12.62 10.12
N LEU A 281 -9.45 -13.30 9.26
CA LEU A 281 -10.82 -13.70 9.57
C LEU A 281 -10.75 -14.84 10.59
N LEU A 282 -11.37 -14.68 11.76
CA LEU A 282 -11.35 -15.73 12.79
C LEU A 282 -12.57 -16.62 12.70
N TYR A 283 -13.73 -15.99 12.58
CA TYR A 283 -15.02 -16.67 12.62
C TYR A 283 -16.04 -15.86 11.83
N THR A 284 -16.88 -16.58 11.10
CA THR A 284 -17.97 -16.00 10.30
C THR A 284 -19.27 -16.64 10.79
N SER A 285 -20.22 -15.82 11.22
CA SER A 285 -21.59 -16.26 11.48
C SER A 285 -22.39 -16.30 10.19
N ASP A 286 -23.42 -17.15 10.12
CA ASP A 286 -24.28 -17.27 8.93
C ASP A 286 -25.03 -15.98 8.61
N ARG A 287 -25.46 -15.25 9.65
CA ARG A 287 -26.11 -13.94 9.56
C ARG A 287 -25.59 -13.04 10.69
N GLY A 288 -25.48 -11.73 10.41
CA GLY A 288 -25.06 -10.73 11.39
C GLY A 288 -23.60 -10.31 11.26
N THR A 289 -22.73 -10.76 12.19
CA THR A 289 -21.34 -10.28 12.30
C THR A 289 -20.29 -11.36 12.19
N ALA A 290 -19.20 -11.07 11.49
CA ALA A 290 -17.96 -11.83 11.50
C ALA A 290 -16.96 -11.24 12.51
N GLN A 291 -16.05 -12.07 12.99
CA GLN A 291 -14.97 -11.67 13.89
C GLN A 291 -13.65 -11.61 13.13
N ILE A 292 -12.99 -10.45 13.18
CA ILE A 292 -11.70 -10.24 12.53
C ILE A 292 -10.63 -9.85 13.55
N LYS A 293 -9.41 -10.34 13.34
CA LYS A 293 -8.21 -9.98 14.11
C LYS A 293 -7.36 -9.01 13.28
N LEU A 294 -7.22 -7.78 13.76
CA LEU A 294 -6.43 -6.74 13.10
C LEU A 294 -4.93 -6.86 13.44
N VAL A 295 -4.06 -6.21 12.65
CA VAL A 295 -2.60 -6.08 12.95
C VAL A 295 -2.33 -5.49 14.33
N SER A 296 -3.24 -4.66 14.84
CA SER A 296 -3.13 -4.10 16.19
C SER A 296 -3.25 -5.15 17.31
N GLY A 297 -3.67 -6.37 16.99
CA GLY A 297 -4.03 -7.42 17.94
C GLY A 297 -5.45 -7.31 18.50
N GLU A 298 -6.21 -6.29 18.09
CA GLU A 298 -7.63 -6.14 18.42
C GLU A 298 -8.48 -7.14 17.65
N VAL A 299 -9.38 -7.84 18.35
CA VAL A 299 -10.43 -8.66 17.73
C VAL A 299 -11.74 -7.90 17.82
N ARG A 300 -12.39 -7.72 16.67
CA ARG A 300 -13.64 -6.96 16.57
C ARG A 300 -14.67 -7.64 15.69
N LYS A 301 -15.94 -7.38 16.00
CA LYS A 301 -17.10 -7.68 15.16
C LYS A 301 -17.15 -6.70 13.99
N VAL A 302 -17.48 -7.23 12.82
CA VAL A 302 -17.73 -6.51 11.57
C VAL A 302 -18.90 -7.19 10.87
N PRO A 303 -19.79 -6.46 10.18
CA PRO A 303 -20.90 -7.09 9.48
C PRO A 303 -20.44 -8.12 8.42
N VAL A 304 -21.20 -9.20 8.27
CA VAL A 304 -20.89 -10.32 7.36
C VAL A 304 -20.93 -9.91 5.88
N ASN A 305 -21.75 -8.91 5.54
CA ASN A 305 -21.93 -8.41 4.18
C ASN A 305 -20.97 -7.27 3.82
N CYS A 306 -20.00 -6.96 4.68
CA CYS A 306 -19.01 -5.92 4.37
C CYS A 306 -17.99 -6.43 3.34
N CYS A 307 -17.39 -5.50 2.58
CA CYS A 307 -16.33 -5.86 1.64
C CYS A 307 -15.02 -6.23 2.36
N ALA A 308 -14.33 -7.22 1.82
CA ALA A 308 -12.94 -7.51 2.13
C ALA A 308 -12.22 -7.97 0.87
N THR A 309 -10.91 -7.71 0.79
CA THR A 309 -10.07 -8.17 -0.32
C THR A 309 -9.12 -9.25 0.19
N ILE A 310 -9.00 -10.35 -0.54
CA ILE A 310 -8.15 -11.48 -0.13
C ILE A 310 -6.67 -11.10 -0.25
N GLY A 311 -5.88 -11.47 0.77
CA GLY A 311 -4.44 -11.25 0.85
C GLY A 311 -4.03 -10.13 1.81
N SER A 312 -2.73 -9.84 1.84
CA SER A 312 -2.12 -8.71 2.55
C SER A 312 -1.90 -7.52 1.62
N VAL A 313 -1.79 -6.30 2.16
CA VAL A 313 -1.47 -5.10 1.36
C VAL A 313 -0.02 -5.12 0.89
N SER A 314 0.23 -4.69 -0.35
CA SER A 314 1.57 -4.52 -0.93
C SER A 314 2.54 -3.65 -0.11
N ASN A 315 3.82 -3.73 -0.48
CA ASN A 315 4.93 -2.94 0.10
C ASN A 315 5.20 -3.20 1.62
N PRO A 316 5.34 -4.46 2.07
CA PRO A 316 5.59 -4.77 3.48
C PRO A 316 6.90 -4.17 4.03
N ASP A 317 7.90 -4.02 3.17
CA ASP A 317 9.22 -3.47 3.51
C ASP A 317 9.22 -1.95 3.72
N HIS A 318 8.08 -1.27 3.51
CA HIS A 318 7.97 0.17 3.77
C HIS A 318 8.38 0.56 5.20
N LYS A 319 8.13 -0.32 6.18
CA LYS A 319 8.48 -0.11 7.60
C LYS A 319 9.99 -0.14 7.86
N HIS A 320 10.76 -0.72 6.94
CA HIS A 320 12.21 -0.86 7.03
C HIS A 320 12.96 0.21 6.21
N GLU A 321 12.25 1.16 5.58
CA GLU A 321 12.86 2.25 4.84
C GLU A 321 13.51 3.29 5.78
N ASN A 322 14.73 3.69 5.45
CA ASN A 322 15.44 4.82 6.03
C ASN A 322 15.71 5.91 4.98
N LEU A 323 15.25 7.13 5.25
CA LEU A 323 15.33 8.26 4.32
C LEU A 323 16.72 8.90 4.27
N GLY A 324 17.58 8.63 5.26
CA GLY A 324 18.98 9.09 5.33
C GLY A 324 19.17 10.57 5.71
N LYS A 325 18.33 11.48 5.21
CA LYS A 325 18.47 12.94 5.46
C LYS A 325 17.15 13.66 5.75
N ALA A 326 17.22 14.71 6.57
CA ALA A 326 16.06 15.51 6.99
C ALA A 326 15.30 16.16 5.81
N GLY A 327 16.01 16.57 4.76
CA GLY A 327 15.40 17.19 3.57
C GLY A 327 14.34 16.32 2.89
N VAL A 328 14.46 14.99 2.94
CA VAL A 328 13.46 14.09 2.35
C VAL A 328 12.12 14.17 3.11
N ASN A 329 12.15 14.36 4.43
CA ASN A 329 10.94 14.59 5.22
C ASN A 329 10.25 15.91 4.85
N ARG A 330 11.04 16.95 4.56
CA ARG A 330 10.52 18.24 4.09
C ARG A 330 9.76 18.07 2.76
N LEU A 331 10.33 17.33 1.80
CA LEU A 331 9.69 17.03 0.52
C LEU A 331 8.38 16.24 0.69
N LYS A 332 8.28 15.37 1.70
CA LYS A 332 7.04 14.67 2.07
C LYS A 332 5.98 15.57 2.71
N GLY A 333 6.32 16.83 3.01
CA GLY A 333 5.43 17.80 3.64
C GLY A 333 5.39 17.73 5.17
N TRP A 334 6.44 17.17 5.78
CA TRP A 334 6.65 17.19 7.21
C TRP A 334 7.58 18.34 7.60
N ARG A 335 7.14 19.19 8.52
CA ARG A 335 7.95 20.27 9.13
C ARG A 335 8.67 19.72 10.38
N PRO A 336 9.76 20.36 10.83
CA PRO A 336 10.46 19.97 12.04
C PRO A 336 9.54 19.96 13.28
N THR A 337 9.82 19.08 14.23
CA THR A 337 9.12 19.02 15.52
C THR A 337 10.02 19.56 16.62
N VAL A 338 9.60 20.63 17.30
CA VAL A 338 10.31 21.18 18.46
C VAL A 338 9.87 20.41 19.70
N ARG A 339 10.84 19.97 20.51
CA ARG A 339 10.58 19.24 21.76
C ARG A 339 10.08 20.21 22.84
N GLY A 340 9.16 19.77 23.69
CA GLY A 340 8.65 20.59 24.79
C GLY A 340 9.72 21.04 25.80
N THR A 341 10.75 20.22 26.03
CA THR A 341 11.89 20.55 26.90
C THR A 341 12.82 21.63 26.34
N ALA A 342 12.66 22.00 25.06
CA ALA A 342 13.44 23.06 24.42
C ALA A 342 12.66 24.39 24.34
N MET A 343 11.45 24.44 24.92
CA MET A 343 10.56 25.59 24.90
C MET A 343 10.59 26.31 26.25
N ASN A 344 9.95 27.49 26.31
CA ASN A 344 9.69 28.18 27.55
C ASN A 344 8.51 27.56 28.30
N LYS A 345 8.40 27.87 29.60
CA LYS A 345 7.31 27.37 30.46
C LYS A 345 5.92 27.76 29.95
N HIS A 346 5.82 28.94 29.32
CA HIS A 346 4.58 29.45 28.73
C HIS A 346 4.09 28.57 27.55
N ASP A 347 5.00 28.10 26.69
CA ASP A 347 4.63 27.39 25.45
C ASP A 347 4.38 25.88 25.66
N HIS A 348 5.05 25.29 26.66
CA HIS A 348 4.94 23.88 26.94
C HIS A 348 5.06 23.58 28.44
N PRO A 349 4.28 22.62 28.97
CA PRO A 349 4.40 22.21 30.37
C PRO A 349 5.79 21.70 30.80
N HIS A 350 6.64 21.33 29.82
CA HIS A 350 8.01 20.82 30.04
C HIS A 350 9.09 21.88 29.81
N GLY A 351 8.69 23.10 29.43
CA GLY A 351 9.62 24.18 29.15
C GLY A 351 10.11 24.89 30.40
N GLY A 352 11.18 25.66 30.23
CA GLY A 352 11.84 26.42 31.29
C GLY A 352 12.88 25.62 32.10
N GLY A 353 13.35 26.24 33.19
CA GLY A 353 14.46 25.75 34.01
C GLY A 353 15.83 26.14 33.46
N ARG A 354 16.87 26.09 34.32
CA ARG A 354 18.27 26.28 33.89
C ARG A 354 18.82 24.96 33.34
N GLY A 355 19.46 25.01 32.17
CA GLY A 355 20.00 23.83 31.51
C GLY A 355 18.94 22.86 30.98
N LYS A 356 19.35 21.62 30.66
CA LYS A 356 18.45 20.59 30.12
C LYS A 356 17.75 19.85 31.27
N SER A 357 16.56 20.31 31.66
CA SER A 357 15.74 19.67 32.70
C SER A 357 14.40 19.17 32.15
N LYS A 358 13.80 18.20 32.85
CA LYS A 358 12.41 17.76 32.62
C LYS A 358 11.43 18.38 33.62
N GLY A 359 11.93 19.20 34.57
CA GLY A 359 11.13 19.92 35.55
C GLY A 359 10.28 19.02 36.46
N ASN A 360 10.76 17.80 36.73
CA ASN A 360 10.06 16.75 37.51
C ASN A 360 8.57 16.56 37.12
N ARG A 361 8.25 16.69 35.83
CA ARG A 361 6.87 16.64 35.34
C ARG A 361 6.62 15.41 34.49
N GLN A 362 5.44 14.82 34.64
CA GLN A 362 5.00 13.70 33.80
C GLN A 362 4.96 14.09 32.31
N PRO A 363 5.29 13.17 31.38
CA PRO A 363 5.24 13.43 29.95
C PRO A 363 3.82 13.83 29.50
N THR A 364 3.66 15.05 29.04
CA THR A 364 2.39 15.64 28.60
C THR A 364 2.53 16.28 27.22
N SER A 365 1.42 16.40 26.51
CA SER A 365 1.29 17.22 25.30
C SER A 365 1.31 18.72 25.65
N PRO A 366 1.43 19.63 24.66
CA PRO A 366 1.39 21.07 24.92
C PRO A 366 0.12 21.53 25.64
N TRP A 367 -0.99 20.80 25.44
CA TRP A 367 -2.29 21.06 26.07
C TRP A 367 -2.52 20.25 27.34
N GLY A 368 -1.47 19.75 27.99
CA GLY A 368 -1.56 19.08 29.30
C GLY A 368 -2.01 17.61 29.27
N LYS A 369 -2.52 17.07 28.15
CA LYS A 369 -2.90 15.66 28.04
C LYS A 369 -1.69 14.73 28.21
N LEU A 370 -1.76 13.71 29.07
CA LEU A 370 -0.69 12.74 29.31
C LEU A 370 -0.28 12.02 28.01
N ALA A 371 1.04 11.99 27.75
CA ALA A 371 1.62 11.38 26.56
C ALA A 371 1.97 9.88 26.77
N LYS A 372 2.16 9.45 28.01
CA LYS A 372 2.39 8.05 28.39
C LYS A 372 1.28 7.56 29.32
N GLY A 373 0.89 6.29 29.19
CA GLY A 373 0.02 5.59 30.15
C GLY A 373 -1.50 5.76 30.01
N GLY A 374 -2.01 6.88 29.45
CA GLY A 374 -3.45 7.17 29.40
C GLY A 374 -4.17 6.70 28.12
N LYS A 375 -5.36 6.09 28.25
CA LYS A 375 -6.30 5.88 27.13
C LYS A 375 -6.92 7.23 26.76
N THR A 376 -6.96 7.56 25.47
CA THR A 376 -7.49 8.85 25.01
C THR A 376 -8.96 8.81 24.57
N ARG A 377 -9.49 7.62 24.34
CA ARG A 377 -10.89 7.36 23.97
C ARG A 377 -11.71 7.20 25.26
N THR A 378 -12.77 7.98 25.39
CA THR A 378 -13.66 8.00 26.57
C THR A 378 -14.67 6.85 26.51
N LYS A 379 -15.47 6.78 25.44
CA LYS A 379 -16.47 5.70 25.25
C LYS A 379 -15.86 4.50 24.56
N LEU A 380 -15.96 3.31 25.16
CA LEU A 380 -15.45 2.06 24.56
C LEU A 380 -16.20 1.71 23.26
N ASN A 381 -15.58 0.87 22.43
CA ASN A 381 -16.20 0.42 21.19
C ASN A 381 -17.03 -0.84 21.47
N PRO A 382 -18.36 -0.83 21.27
CA PRO A 382 -19.18 -2.02 21.49
C PRO A 382 -18.85 -3.16 20.51
N MET A 383 -18.28 -2.83 19.35
CA MET A 383 -17.89 -3.83 18.35
C MET A 383 -16.60 -4.58 18.71
N VAL A 384 -15.90 -4.24 19.78
CA VAL A 384 -14.64 -4.90 20.14
C VAL A 384 -14.91 -6.08 21.07
N ILE A 385 -14.46 -7.26 20.68
CA ILE A 385 -14.54 -8.49 21.49
C ILE A 385 -13.31 -8.58 22.38
N ARG A 386 -12.13 -8.42 21.79
CA ARG A 386 -10.85 -8.48 22.51
C ARG A 386 -10.07 -7.22 22.22
N HIS A 387 -9.82 -6.44 23.28
CA HIS A 387 -8.98 -5.26 23.17
C HIS A 387 -7.54 -5.62 22.79
N ARG A 388 -6.89 -4.72 22.05
CA ARG A 388 -5.46 -4.83 21.76
C ARG A 388 -4.64 -4.94 23.04
N LYS A 389 -3.62 -5.80 23.03
CA LYS A 389 -2.61 -5.84 24.10
C LYS A 389 -1.86 -4.51 24.14
N LYS A 390 -1.61 -3.98 25.35
CA LYS A 390 -0.68 -2.86 25.51
C LYS A 390 0.72 -3.40 25.18
N LYS A 391 1.45 -2.66 24.34
CA LYS A 391 2.87 -2.91 24.08
C LYS A 391 3.72 -2.18 25.10
#